data_AF-A0A4R6S2N3-F1
#
_entry.id   AF-A0A4R6S2N3-F1
#
_cell.length_a   1.000
_cell.length_b   1.000
_cell.length_c   1.000
_cell.angle_alpha   90.00
_cell.angle_beta   90.00
_cell.angle_gamma   90.00
#
_symmetry.space_group_name_H-M   'P 1'
#
loop_
_entity.id
_entity.type
_entity.pdbx_description
1 polymer ?
#
loop_
_entity_poly.entity_id
_entity_poly.type
_entity_poly.pdbx_seq_one_letter_code
_entity_poly.pdbx_strand_id
1 'polypeptide(L)'
;MGLFGKRRDGRGDQTDEREPRDHALPVLSAAQAQRLRSLSRRSMAQAGLEVTVYADYLEDSSGREFGLDGLSRVVAGLPEKQWPTAVEEHVNRLLAVVDAPDEFDVPVEDLLARTYLRLYPANTLPDADRWSYGREVLPGVLELLALDLPDAVGVFTDDRVAPHGLEDLRRAGLANLRTVQADERNDIQGVQVLLGESVYLASTLLILPEMVLRTTGEALLPNGVLAAAPSRNVLMYHVPRDGQVIGAIEAMANMARHDHESSVGPVTPHVYWWRDGSFSQITHDAEDGGIAVHIEGDFAEVFTRLTGES
;
A
#
# COMPACT_ATOMS: atom_id res chain seq x y z
N MET A 1 -68.64 -60.34 12.87
CA MET A 1 -67.37 -60.74 13.49
C MET A 1 -66.29 -59.78 13.02
N GLY A 2 -65.46 -59.26 13.94
CA GLY A 2 -64.22 -58.56 13.62
C GLY A 2 -64.21 -57.07 13.95
N LEU A 3 -63.81 -56.74 15.19
CA LEU A 3 -63.42 -55.41 15.65
C LEU A 3 -62.10 -54.97 14.99
N PHE A 4 -61.87 -53.66 14.82
CA PHE A 4 -60.68 -52.94 15.32
C PHE A 4 -60.84 -51.44 15.07
N GLY A 5 -60.89 -50.66 16.15
CA GLY A 5 -61.02 -49.21 16.13
C GLY A 5 -59.75 -48.52 15.63
N LYS A 6 -59.92 -47.53 14.76
CA LYS A 6 -58.84 -46.62 14.34
C LYS A 6 -59.08 -45.26 14.99
N ARG A 7 -58.32 -44.99 16.06
CA ARG A 7 -58.16 -43.65 16.63
C ARG A 7 -57.43 -42.78 15.61
N ARG A 8 -58.00 -41.59 15.44
CA ARG A 8 -57.43 -40.40 14.83
C ARG A 8 -56.40 -39.85 15.83
N ASP A 9 -55.18 -39.61 15.40
CA ASP A 9 -54.32 -38.59 16.01
C ASP A 9 -53.44 -38.00 14.91
N GLY A 10 -53.68 -36.72 14.65
CA GLY A 10 -52.84 -35.92 13.79
C GLY A 10 -51.50 -35.72 14.46
N ARG A 11 -50.43 -35.89 13.69
CA ARG A 11 -49.15 -35.27 14.01
C ARG A 11 -48.95 -34.21 12.96
N GLY A 12 -49.27 -32.99 13.36
CA GLY A 12 -49.06 -31.79 12.58
C GLY A 12 -47.59 -31.65 12.24
N ASP A 13 -47.40 -31.27 10.99
CA ASP A 13 -46.31 -30.49 10.43
C ASP A 13 -45.60 -29.65 11.50
N GLN A 14 -44.37 -30.04 11.85
CA GLN A 14 -43.45 -29.16 12.60
C GLN A 14 -42.86 -28.21 11.58
N THR A 15 -43.48 -27.04 11.43
CA THR A 15 -42.87 -25.90 10.75
C THR A 15 -41.65 -25.47 11.55
N ASP A 16 -40.48 -25.66 10.95
CA ASP A 16 -39.17 -25.20 11.38
C ASP A 16 -39.18 -23.65 11.41
N GLU A 17 -39.60 -23.06 12.53
CA GLU A 17 -39.54 -21.60 12.76
C GLU A 17 -38.07 -21.18 12.86
N ARG A 18 -37.47 -20.87 11.70
CA ARG A 18 -36.16 -20.21 11.66
C ARG A 18 -36.26 -18.89 12.42
N GLU A 19 -35.47 -18.76 13.48
CA GLU A 19 -35.36 -17.52 14.24
C GLU A 19 -35.14 -16.32 13.31
N PRO A 20 -35.79 -15.17 13.57
CA PRO A 20 -35.58 -13.97 12.78
C PRO A 20 -34.11 -13.54 12.84
N ARG A 21 -33.59 -13.15 11.68
CA ARG A 21 -32.22 -12.60 11.54
C ARG A 21 -32.14 -11.21 12.15
N ASP A 22 -30.96 -10.87 12.66
CA ASP A 22 -30.69 -9.51 13.11
C ASP A 22 -30.60 -8.57 11.89
N HIS A 23 -31.21 -7.39 11.97
CA HIS A 23 -31.23 -6.44 10.84
C HIS A 23 -29.85 -5.80 10.60
N ALA A 24 -29.06 -5.60 11.66
CA ALA A 24 -27.76 -4.95 11.60
C ALA A 24 -26.61 -5.97 11.45
N LEU A 25 -26.79 -7.20 11.93
CA LEU A 25 -25.84 -8.30 11.79
C LEU A 25 -26.51 -9.53 11.12
N PRO A 26 -26.80 -9.46 9.80
CA PRO A 26 -27.68 -10.42 9.10
C PRO A 26 -27.13 -11.85 9.04
N VAL A 27 -25.83 -12.03 9.29
CA VAL A 27 -25.19 -13.35 9.37
C VAL A 27 -25.58 -14.13 10.63
N LEU A 28 -26.19 -13.48 11.63
CA LEU A 28 -26.60 -14.05 12.91
C LEU A 28 -28.14 -14.01 13.09
N SER A 29 -28.70 -14.90 13.93
CA SER A 29 -30.06 -14.71 14.45
C SER A 29 -30.11 -13.51 15.42
N ALA A 30 -31.30 -12.98 15.69
CA ALA A 30 -31.46 -11.89 16.66
C ALA A 30 -30.91 -12.25 18.05
N ALA A 31 -31.13 -13.48 18.51
CA ALA A 31 -30.61 -13.98 19.79
C ALA A 31 -29.08 -14.08 19.78
N GLN A 32 -28.52 -14.57 18.67
CA GLN A 32 -27.08 -14.66 18.45
C GLN A 32 -26.41 -13.28 18.41
N ALA A 33 -26.99 -12.31 17.71
CA ALA A 33 -26.47 -10.95 17.66
C ALA A 33 -26.52 -10.28 19.04
N GLN A 34 -27.59 -10.46 19.82
CA GLN A 34 -27.68 -9.95 21.19
C GLN A 34 -26.64 -10.59 22.11
N ARG A 35 -26.37 -11.89 21.93
CA ARG A 35 -25.30 -12.60 22.64
C ARG A 35 -23.93 -12.05 22.29
N LEU A 36 -23.65 -11.81 21.01
CA LEU A 36 -22.40 -11.21 20.55
C LEU A 36 -22.19 -9.84 21.18
N ARG A 37 -23.17 -8.92 21.07
CA ARG A 37 -23.14 -7.60 21.70
C ARG A 37 -22.85 -7.67 23.20
N SER A 38 -23.49 -8.62 23.90
CA SER A 38 -23.28 -8.83 25.34
C SER A 38 -21.88 -9.35 25.68
N LEU A 39 -21.32 -10.23 24.85
CA LEU A 39 -19.95 -10.73 25.00
C LEU A 39 -18.93 -9.63 24.74
N SER A 40 -19.10 -8.87 23.66
CA SER A 40 -18.19 -7.79 23.29
C SER A 40 -18.16 -6.68 24.34
N ARG A 41 -19.34 -6.24 24.85
CA ARG A 41 -19.39 -5.28 25.97
C ARG A 41 -18.66 -5.79 27.21
N ARG A 42 -18.88 -7.05 27.59
CA ARG A 42 -18.21 -7.64 28.78
C ARG A 42 -16.70 -7.70 28.59
N SER A 43 -16.24 -8.10 27.41
CA SER A 43 -14.82 -8.20 27.11
C SER A 43 -14.13 -6.83 27.08
N MET A 44 -14.79 -5.80 26.52
CA MET A 44 -14.29 -4.42 26.56
C MET A 44 -14.17 -3.92 28.01
N ALA A 45 -15.20 -4.13 28.84
CA ALA A 45 -15.17 -3.74 30.25
C ALA A 45 -14.10 -4.50 31.05
N GLN A 46 -13.88 -5.79 30.77
CA GLN A 46 -12.79 -6.58 31.38
C GLN A 46 -11.40 -6.06 31.00
N ALA A 47 -11.27 -5.50 29.80
CA ALA A 47 -10.06 -4.85 29.34
C ALA A 47 -9.96 -3.36 29.77
N GLY A 48 -10.89 -2.88 30.61
CA GLY A 48 -10.84 -1.53 31.18
C GLY A 48 -11.45 -0.43 30.31
N LEU A 49 -12.10 -0.77 29.19
CA LEU A 49 -12.75 0.19 28.30
C LEU A 49 -14.28 0.14 28.46
N GLU A 50 -14.85 1.23 28.95
CA GLU A 50 -16.31 1.41 29.01
C GLU A 50 -16.84 1.82 27.63
N VAL A 51 -17.85 1.11 27.15
CA VAL A 51 -18.42 1.29 25.81
C VAL A 51 -19.95 1.27 25.81
N THR A 52 -20.54 2.13 25.00
CA THR A 52 -21.96 2.12 24.62
C THR A 52 -22.17 1.10 23.50
N VAL A 53 -23.23 0.30 23.59
CA VAL A 53 -23.51 -0.75 22.59
C VAL A 53 -24.60 -0.28 21.63
N TYR A 54 -24.26 -0.24 20.35
CA TYR A 54 -25.20 0.05 19.26
C TYR A 54 -25.55 -1.23 18.48
N ALA A 55 -26.29 -1.07 17.38
CA ALA A 55 -26.79 -2.20 16.59
C ALA A 55 -25.64 -2.99 15.95
N ASP A 56 -24.68 -2.33 15.34
CA ASP A 56 -23.59 -2.92 14.56
C ASP A 56 -22.19 -2.47 15.01
N TYR A 57 -22.09 -1.64 16.06
CA TYR A 57 -20.82 -1.20 16.64
C TYR A 57 -20.91 -0.98 18.15
N LEU A 58 -19.74 -0.80 18.76
CA LEU A 58 -19.56 -0.31 20.12
C LEU A 58 -18.90 1.07 20.05
N GLU A 59 -19.20 1.99 20.96
CA GLU A 59 -18.57 3.31 21.01
C GLU A 59 -18.01 3.58 22.40
N ASP A 60 -16.77 4.06 22.50
CA ASP A 60 -16.23 4.47 23.80
C ASP A 60 -16.56 5.93 24.16
N SER A 61 -16.15 6.34 25.36
CA SER A 61 -16.36 7.71 25.85
C SER A 61 -15.66 8.82 25.04
N SER A 62 -14.72 8.48 24.15
CA SER A 62 -14.06 9.41 23.24
C SER A 62 -14.74 9.50 21.86
N GLY A 63 -15.82 8.74 21.64
CA GLY A 63 -16.54 8.68 20.37
C GLY A 63 -15.89 7.74 19.35
N ARG A 64 -14.97 6.85 19.77
CA ARG A 64 -14.36 5.87 18.87
C ARG A 64 -15.29 4.68 18.68
N GLU A 65 -15.55 4.33 17.42
CA GLU A 65 -16.43 3.22 17.05
C GLU A 65 -15.65 1.93 16.76
N PHE A 66 -16.16 0.81 17.29
CA PHE A 66 -15.66 -0.54 17.09
C PHE A 66 -16.73 -1.37 16.40
N GLY A 67 -16.61 -1.56 15.08
CA GLY A 67 -17.56 -2.31 14.28
C GLY A 67 -17.64 -3.80 14.66
N LEU A 68 -18.86 -4.33 14.73
CA LEU A 68 -19.16 -5.72 15.04
C LEU A 68 -19.32 -6.60 13.79
N ASP A 69 -19.34 -6.02 12.59
CA ASP A 69 -19.58 -6.76 11.35
C ASP A 69 -18.53 -7.85 11.11
N GLY A 70 -17.24 -7.49 11.13
CA GLY A 70 -16.14 -8.44 10.98
C GLY A 70 -16.17 -9.54 12.05
N LEU A 71 -16.43 -9.17 13.30
CA LEU A 71 -16.53 -10.12 14.41
C LEU A 71 -17.75 -11.05 14.26
N SER A 72 -18.87 -10.56 13.74
CA SER A 72 -20.08 -11.34 13.49
C SER A 72 -19.85 -12.47 12.47
N ARG A 73 -19.06 -12.20 11.42
CA ARG A 73 -18.68 -13.21 10.42
C ARG A 73 -17.77 -14.28 11.01
N VAL A 74 -16.82 -13.87 11.88
CA VAL A 74 -15.91 -14.80 12.56
C VAL A 74 -16.70 -15.75 13.47
N VAL A 75 -17.57 -15.21 14.33
CA VAL A 75 -18.32 -16.06 15.26
C VAL A 75 -19.40 -16.90 14.59
N ALA A 76 -19.95 -16.47 13.44
CA ALA A 76 -20.91 -17.24 12.66
C ALA A 76 -20.36 -18.59 12.19
N GLY A 77 -19.04 -18.70 12.00
CA GLY A 77 -18.35 -19.95 11.64
C GLY A 77 -17.97 -20.85 12.83
N LEU A 78 -18.24 -20.42 14.07
CA LEU A 78 -17.77 -21.09 15.29
C LEU A 78 -18.95 -21.61 16.14
N PRO A 79 -18.79 -22.74 16.85
CA PRO A 79 -19.73 -23.14 17.89
C PRO A 79 -19.90 -22.05 18.97
N GLU A 80 -21.13 -21.75 19.40
CA GLU A 80 -21.42 -20.68 20.38
C GLU A 80 -20.64 -20.76 21.69
N LYS A 81 -20.18 -21.96 22.06
CA LYS A 81 -19.33 -22.19 23.24
C LYS A 81 -17.93 -21.57 23.09
N GLN A 82 -17.45 -21.38 21.87
CA GLN A 82 -16.14 -20.79 21.55
C GLN A 82 -16.20 -19.27 21.38
N TRP A 83 -17.40 -18.69 21.29
CA TRP A 83 -17.58 -17.26 21.08
C TRP A 83 -16.93 -16.40 22.18
N PRO A 84 -16.99 -16.72 23.49
CA PRO A 84 -16.33 -15.91 24.50
C PRO A 84 -14.83 -15.74 24.23
N THR A 85 -14.12 -16.83 23.93
CA THR A 85 -12.68 -16.79 23.62
C THR A 85 -12.40 -16.04 22.32
N ALA A 86 -13.18 -16.29 21.26
CA ALA A 86 -12.98 -15.59 19.98
C ALA A 86 -13.22 -14.08 20.08
N VAL A 87 -14.21 -13.66 20.88
CA VAL A 87 -14.50 -12.25 21.17
C VAL A 87 -13.38 -11.64 22.01
N GLU A 88 -12.91 -12.33 23.05
CA GLU A 88 -11.81 -11.87 23.91
C GLU A 88 -10.51 -11.67 23.12
N GLU A 89 -10.12 -12.64 22.29
CA GLU A 89 -8.95 -12.51 21.42
C GLU A 89 -9.09 -11.36 20.43
N HIS A 90 -10.28 -11.14 19.87
CA HIS A 90 -10.53 -10.04 18.97
C HIS A 90 -10.44 -8.69 19.68
N VAL A 91 -11.04 -8.56 20.86
CA VAL A 91 -10.96 -7.35 21.69
C VAL A 91 -9.52 -7.08 22.11
N ASN A 92 -8.76 -8.08 22.54
CA ASN A 92 -7.36 -7.90 22.92
C ASN A 92 -6.50 -7.45 21.73
N ARG A 93 -6.71 -8.02 20.53
CA ARG A 93 -6.02 -7.54 19.30
C ARG A 93 -6.41 -6.11 18.96
N LEU A 94 -7.69 -5.76 19.10
CA LEU A 94 -8.20 -4.44 18.80
C LEU A 94 -7.61 -3.42 19.78
N LEU A 95 -7.63 -3.71 21.08
CA LEU A 95 -7.12 -2.82 22.11
C LEU A 95 -5.60 -2.69 22.07
N ALA A 96 -4.87 -3.73 21.69
CA ALA A 96 -3.43 -3.62 21.45
C ALA A 96 -3.07 -2.60 20.35
N VAL A 97 -3.96 -2.39 19.37
CA VAL A 97 -3.81 -1.34 18.34
C VAL A 97 -4.25 0.03 18.85
N VAL A 98 -5.24 0.07 19.74
CA VAL A 98 -5.82 1.30 20.30
C VAL A 98 -4.93 1.93 21.39
N ASP A 99 -4.29 1.09 22.21
CA ASP A 99 -3.39 1.50 23.29
C ASP A 99 -1.93 1.63 22.81
N ALA A 100 -1.65 1.25 21.55
CA ALA A 100 -0.37 1.56 20.93
C ALA A 100 -0.23 3.08 20.83
N PRO A 101 0.94 3.65 21.17
CA PRO A 101 1.22 5.06 20.89
C PRO A 101 0.95 5.34 19.41
N ASP A 102 0.21 6.42 19.09
CA ASP A 102 0.13 6.85 17.70
C ASP A 102 1.54 7.22 17.26
N GLU A 103 2.10 6.47 16.31
CA GLU A 103 3.47 6.65 15.87
C GLU A 103 3.69 8.01 15.19
N PHE A 104 2.59 8.69 14.81
CA PHE A 104 2.59 10.05 14.28
C PHE A 104 2.50 11.11 15.40
N ASP A 105 2.10 10.74 16.62
CA ASP A 105 2.05 11.62 17.79
C ASP A 105 3.37 11.57 18.57
N VAL A 106 4.43 12.07 17.93
CA VAL A 106 5.78 12.18 18.48
C VAL A 106 6.29 13.62 18.33
N PRO A 107 7.37 14.02 19.04
CA PRO A 107 7.99 15.32 18.82
C PRO A 107 8.28 15.56 17.33
N VAL A 108 8.05 16.78 16.86
CA VAL A 108 8.11 17.10 15.43
C VAL A 108 9.50 16.79 14.84
N GLU A 109 10.56 16.97 15.62
CA GLU A 109 11.92 16.61 15.23
C GLU A 109 12.08 15.12 14.93
N ASP A 110 11.49 14.25 15.76
CA ASP A 110 11.54 12.80 15.60
C ASP A 110 10.68 12.36 14.40
N LEU A 111 9.52 13.00 14.23
CA LEU A 111 8.64 12.78 13.08
C LEU A 111 9.37 13.12 11.76
N LEU A 112 9.98 14.31 11.69
CA LEU A 112 10.71 14.76 10.50
C LEU A 112 11.94 13.88 10.22
N ALA A 113 12.66 13.45 11.26
CA ALA A 113 13.82 12.55 11.12
C ALA A 113 13.46 11.17 10.53
N ARG A 114 12.19 10.76 10.66
CA ARG A 114 11.66 9.48 10.17
C ARG A 114 10.75 9.63 8.95
N THR A 115 10.55 10.85 8.44
CA THR A 115 9.68 11.11 7.29
C THR A 115 10.44 10.96 5.99
N TYR A 116 9.96 10.14 5.07
CA TYR A 116 10.50 9.94 3.72
C TYR A 116 9.45 10.32 2.67
N LEU A 117 9.88 10.68 1.47
CA LEU A 117 9.01 10.59 0.29
C LEU A 117 9.11 9.19 -0.29
N ARG A 118 7.96 8.62 -0.66
CA ARG A 118 7.90 7.26 -1.18
C ARG A 118 6.98 7.16 -2.39
N LEU A 119 7.41 6.37 -3.37
CA LEU A 119 6.64 6.04 -4.57
C LEU A 119 5.64 4.91 -4.29
N TYR A 120 4.41 5.11 -4.74
CA TYR A 120 3.31 4.15 -4.65
C TYR A 120 2.62 4.00 -5.99
N PRO A 121 2.33 2.78 -6.46
CA PRO A 121 1.39 2.59 -7.55
C PRO A 121 0.01 3.10 -7.14
N ALA A 122 -0.57 4.01 -7.91
CA ALA A 122 -1.85 4.65 -7.60
C ALA A 122 -2.99 3.62 -7.43
N ASN A 123 -2.94 2.51 -8.18
CA ASN A 123 -3.92 1.43 -8.10
C ASN A 123 -3.85 0.58 -6.81
N THR A 124 -2.80 0.73 -6.00
CA THR A 124 -2.65 0.01 -4.71
C THR A 124 -3.17 0.79 -3.52
N LEU A 125 -3.51 2.07 -3.70
CA LEU A 125 -3.90 2.97 -2.63
C LEU A 125 -5.43 2.96 -2.42
N PRO A 126 -5.93 2.60 -1.22
CA PRO A 126 -7.36 2.62 -0.93
C PRO A 126 -7.86 4.04 -0.65
N ASP A 127 -8.87 4.53 -1.37
CA ASP A 127 -9.47 5.87 -1.20
C ASP A 127 -8.51 7.04 -1.52
N ALA A 128 -8.43 7.42 -2.79
CA ALA A 128 -7.57 8.51 -3.27
C ALA A 128 -7.77 9.86 -2.53
N ASP A 129 -8.96 10.10 -1.97
CA ASP A 129 -9.32 11.32 -1.25
C ASP A 129 -8.55 11.52 0.07
N ARG A 130 -7.87 10.49 0.60
CA ARG A 130 -7.06 10.56 1.83
C ARG A 130 -5.67 11.16 1.63
N TRP A 131 -5.26 11.32 0.38
CA TRP A 131 -3.93 11.77 -0.02
C TRP A 131 -4.03 12.87 -1.06
N SER A 132 -4.90 13.86 -0.82
CA SER A 132 -5.09 14.98 -1.73
C SER A 132 -3.80 15.76 -2.00
N TYR A 133 -2.85 15.72 -1.06
CA TYR A 133 -1.52 16.30 -1.23
C TYR A 133 -0.60 15.55 -2.19
N GLY A 134 -0.92 14.28 -2.52
CA GLY A 134 -0.10 13.39 -3.34
C GLY A 134 0.15 13.95 -4.73
N ARG A 135 1.31 13.67 -5.30
CA ARG A 135 1.68 14.13 -6.64
C ARG A 135 1.97 12.94 -7.54
N GLU A 136 1.37 12.91 -8.72
CA GLU A 136 1.74 11.95 -9.74
C GLU A 136 3.08 12.36 -10.36
N VAL A 137 4.11 11.54 -10.13
CA VAL A 137 5.49 11.81 -10.58
C VAL A 137 5.84 11.02 -11.83
N LEU A 138 5.17 9.88 -12.04
CA LEU A 138 5.17 9.08 -13.25
C LEU A 138 3.72 8.66 -13.52
N PRO A 139 3.33 8.36 -14.76
CA PRO A 139 2.03 7.77 -15.06
C PRO A 139 1.70 6.58 -14.14
N GLY A 140 0.63 6.72 -13.36
CA GLY A 140 0.15 5.71 -12.41
C GLY A 140 0.97 5.56 -11.13
N VAL A 141 1.94 6.44 -10.84
CA VAL A 141 2.79 6.40 -9.64
C VAL A 141 2.73 7.72 -8.88
N LEU A 142 2.28 7.66 -7.63
CA LEU A 142 2.21 8.80 -6.72
C LEU A 142 3.44 8.86 -5.82
N GLU A 143 3.93 10.07 -5.60
CA GLU A 143 4.79 10.43 -4.48
C GLU A 143 3.91 10.79 -3.27
N LEU A 144 4.09 10.06 -2.18
CA LEU A 144 3.43 10.30 -0.89
C LEU A 144 4.45 10.45 0.24
N LEU A 145 4.01 11.02 1.37
CA LEU A 145 4.78 11.11 2.59
C LEU A 145 4.63 9.80 3.38
N ALA A 146 5.74 9.24 3.78
CA ALA A 146 5.84 8.00 4.53
C ALA A 146 6.57 8.26 5.86
N LEU A 147 6.09 7.67 6.94
CA LEU A 147 6.77 7.60 8.22
C LEU A 147 7.43 6.23 8.37
N ASP A 148 8.73 6.23 8.61
CA ASP A 148 9.49 5.01 8.84
C ASP A 148 9.28 4.49 10.26
N LEU A 149 8.84 3.24 10.36
CA LEU A 149 8.53 2.56 11.61
C LEU A 149 9.43 1.31 11.74
N PRO A 150 9.68 0.80 12.95
CA PRO A 150 10.58 -0.34 13.14
C PRO A 150 10.26 -1.56 12.28
N ASP A 151 8.97 -1.88 12.14
CA ASP A 151 8.51 -3.08 11.44
C ASP A 151 7.57 -2.77 10.26
N ALA A 152 7.35 -1.49 9.94
CA ALA A 152 6.34 -1.06 8.98
C ALA A 152 6.64 0.32 8.37
N VAL A 153 5.79 0.73 7.42
CA VAL A 153 5.79 2.10 6.89
C VAL A 153 4.40 2.67 7.04
N GLY A 154 4.28 3.73 7.83
CA GLY A 154 3.06 4.52 7.94
C GLY A 154 2.94 5.47 6.76
N VAL A 155 1.74 5.65 6.20
CA VAL A 155 1.49 6.67 5.17
C VAL A 155 0.78 7.84 5.83
N PHE A 156 1.28 9.05 5.59
CA PHE A 156 0.59 10.25 6.05
C PHE A 156 -0.71 10.43 5.27
N THR A 157 -1.83 10.59 5.96
CA THR A 157 -3.09 11.08 5.41
C THR A 157 -3.13 12.61 5.48
N ASP A 158 -4.07 13.25 4.77
CA ASP A 158 -4.20 14.72 4.77
C ASP A 158 -4.30 15.33 6.19
N ASP A 159 -5.03 14.68 7.10
CA ASP A 159 -5.18 15.08 8.51
C ASP A 159 -3.89 14.93 9.32
N ARG A 160 -3.00 14.00 8.94
CA ARG A 160 -1.67 13.83 9.55
C ARG A 160 -0.64 14.80 8.97
N VAL A 161 -0.86 15.28 7.75
CA VAL A 161 -0.02 16.32 7.13
C VAL A 161 -0.32 17.70 7.71
N ALA A 162 -1.59 18.03 7.92
CA ALA A 162 -2.04 19.37 8.28
C ALA A 162 -1.33 19.99 9.52
N PRO A 163 -1.08 19.25 10.62
CA PRO A 163 -0.45 19.82 11.82
C PRO A 163 1.02 20.21 11.64
N HIS A 164 1.75 19.54 10.74
CA HIS A 164 3.20 19.70 10.57
C HIS A 164 3.58 20.51 9.32
N GLY A 165 2.63 20.74 8.43
CA GLY A 165 2.85 21.48 7.19
C GLY A 165 3.47 20.61 6.09
N LEU A 166 2.78 20.56 4.95
CA LEU A 166 3.17 19.73 3.81
C LEU A 166 4.59 20.01 3.28
N GLU A 167 4.98 21.27 3.18
CA GLU A 167 6.27 21.65 2.60
C GLU A 167 7.45 21.35 3.52
N ASP A 168 7.26 21.37 4.84
CA ASP A 168 8.30 20.98 5.79
C ASP A 168 8.47 19.47 5.83
N LEU A 169 7.36 18.71 5.81
CA LEU A 169 7.39 17.25 5.67
C LEU A 169 8.04 16.82 4.34
N ARG A 170 7.72 17.46 3.21
CA ARG A 170 8.36 17.19 1.91
C ARG A 170 9.86 17.46 1.95
N ARG A 171 10.28 18.56 2.56
CA ARG A 171 11.70 18.91 2.67
C ARG A 171 12.46 17.88 3.50
N ALA A 172 11.88 17.44 4.62
CA ALA A 172 12.42 16.35 5.41
C ALA A 172 12.47 15.04 4.63
N GLY A 173 11.39 14.70 3.92
CA GLY A 173 11.31 13.52 3.06
C GLY A 173 12.40 13.46 2.00
N LEU A 174 12.64 14.56 1.29
CA LEU A 174 13.75 14.67 0.33
C LEU A 174 15.12 14.61 1.03
N ALA A 175 15.27 15.23 2.19
CA ALA A 175 16.52 15.20 2.94
C ALA A 175 16.88 13.77 3.39
N ASN A 176 15.91 13.01 3.87
CA ASN A 176 16.10 11.62 4.30
C ASN A 176 16.31 10.69 3.09
N LEU A 177 15.66 10.93 1.94
CA LEU A 177 15.99 10.18 0.72
C LEU A 177 17.46 10.32 0.30
N ARG A 178 18.10 11.47 0.55
CA ARG A 178 19.52 11.66 0.24
C ARG A 178 20.45 10.78 1.07
N THR A 179 20.01 10.31 2.23
CA THR A 179 20.78 9.39 3.08
C THR A 179 20.59 7.94 2.68
N VAL A 180 19.61 7.61 1.84
CA VAL A 180 19.37 6.24 1.37
C VAL A 180 20.50 5.83 0.42
N GLN A 181 21.14 4.70 0.72
CA GLN A 181 22.20 4.11 -0.08
C GLN A 181 21.75 2.76 -0.64
N ALA A 182 22.36 2.35 -1.74
CA ALA A 182 22.20 1.00 -2.27
C ALA A 182 23.23 0.09 -1.58
N ASP A 183 22.82 -1.13 -1.23
CA ASP A 183 23.69 -2.13 -0.64
C ASP A 183 24.52 -2.83 -1.73
N GLU A 184 23.92 -3.01 -2.91
CA GLU A 184 24.58 -3.58 -4.07
C GLU A 184 24.44 -2.67 -5.29
N ARG A 185 25.48 -2.69 -6.12
CA ARG A 185 25.53 -1.98 -7.40
C ARG A 185 26.12 -2.88 -8.46
N ASN A 186 25.38 -3.05 -9.55
CA ASN A 186 25.79 -3.80 -10.71
C ASN A 186 25.80 -2.90 -11.95
N ASP A 187 26.74 -3.15 -12.86
CA ASP A 187 26.75 -2.56 -14.20
C ASP A 187 26.44 -3.68 -15.20
N ILE A 188 25.27 -3.60 -15.83
CA ILE A 188 24.80 -4.56 -16.81
C ILE A 188 24.65 -3.82 -18.14
N GLN A 189 25.63 -3.97 -19.02
CA GLN A 189 25.63 -3.34 -20.35
C GLN A 189 25.47 -1.81 -20.28
N GLY A 190 26.12 -1.17 -19.30
CA GLY A 190 26.04 0.28 -19.08
C GLY A 190 24.82 0.71 -18.26
N VAL A 191 23.93 -0.20 -17.90
CA VAL A 191 22.81 0.05 -16.97
C VAL A 191 23.31 -0.15 -15.55
N GLN A 192 23.19 0.89 -14.73
CA GLN A 192 23.45 0.82 -13.30
C GLN A 192 22.22 0.27 -12.61
N VAL A 193 22.35 -0.91 -12.00
CA VAL A 193 21.30 -1.55 -11.21
C VAL A 193 21.68 -1.44 -9.75
N LEU A 194 20.91 -0.65 -9.00
CA LEU A 194 21.06 -0.45 -7.58
C LEU A 194 20.02 -1.30 -6.85
N LEU A 195 20.49 -2.12 -5.91
CA LEU A 195 19.63 -2.93 -5.05
C LEU A 195 19.89 -2.56 -3.58
N GLY A 196 18.86 -2.64 -2.75
CA GLY A 196 19.03 -2.47 -1.33
C GLY A 196 17.97 -3.14 -0.48
N GLU A 197 18.19 -3.14 0.82
CA GLU A 197 17.23 -3.56 1.84
C GLU A 197 16.23 -2.43 2.14
N SER A 198 16.64 -1.17 1.94
CA SER A 198 15.78 -0.02 2.16
C SER A 198 14.58 -0.02 1.22
N VAL A 199 13.39 0.02 1.81
CA VAL A 199 12.10 0.14 1.10
C VAL A 199 11.89 1.50 0.41
N TYR A 200 12.84 2.43 0.57
CA TYR A 200 12.83 3.76 -0.04
C TYR A 200 13.79 3.89 -1.22
N LEU A 201 14.58 2.87 -1.57
CA LEU A 201 15.63 2.99 -2.60
C LEU A 201 15.05 3.41 -3.95
N ALA A 202 13.92 2.84 -4.38
CA ALA A 202 13.26 3.24 -5.62
C ALA A 202 12.83 4.71 -5.62
N SER A 203 12.49 5.24 -4.44
CA SER A 203 12.03 6.63 -4.28
C SER A 203 13.17 7.63 -4.42
N THR A 204 14.42 7.17 -4.40
CA THR A 204 15.56 8.00 -4.78
C THR A 204 15.54 8.42 -6.26
N LEU A 205 14.64 7.86 -7.07
CA LEU A 205 14.29 8.39 -8.39
C LEU A 205 13.89 9.88 -8.35
N LEU A 206 13.28 10.35 -7.25
CA LEU A 206 12.92 11.75 -7.04
C LEU A 206 14.13 12.69 -6.93
N ILE A 207 15.29 12.13 -6.61
CA ILE A 207 16.60 12.81 -6.56
C ILE A 207 17.58 12.19 -7.57
N LEU A 208 17.08 11.67 -8.70
CA LEU A 208 17.86 10.93 -9.70
C LEU A 208 19.18 11.61 -10.12
N PRO A 209 19.27 12.93 -10.33
CA PRO A 209 20.55 13.57 -10.66
C PRO A 209 21.59 13.43 -9.54
N GLU A 210 21.16 13.52 -8.27
CA GLU A 210 22.03 13.31 -7.11
C GLU A 210 22.47 11.84 -7.02
N MET A 211 21.58 10.91 -7.37
CA MET A 211 21.88 9.48 -7.47
C MET A 211 22.94 9.18 -8.53
N VAL A 212 22.82 9.77 -9.71
CA VAL A 212 23.80 9.61 -10.78
C VAL A 212 25.13 10.22 -10.36
N LEU A 213 25.13 11.45 -9.87
CA LEU A 213 26.35 12.14 -9.42
C LEU A 213 27.11 11.33 -8.36
N ARG A 214 26.44 10.84 -7.32
CA ARG A 214 27.11 10.13 -6.22
C ARG A 214 27.65 8.76 -6.62
N THR A 215 27.09 8.14 -7.66
CA THR A 215 27.47 6.77 -8.08
C THR A 215 28.42 6.78 -9.28
N THR A 216 28.28 7.70 -10.23
CA THR A 216 29.16 7.77 -11.42
C THR A 216 30.12 8.95 -11.39
N GLY A 217 29.88 9.98 -10.56
CA GLY A 217 30.62 11.24 -10.58
C GLY A 217 30.15 12.23 -11.65
N GLU A 218 29.12 11.88 -12.44
CA GLU A 218 28.64 12.74 -13.53
C GLU A 218 27.63 13.78 -13.03
N ALA A 219 27.99 15.05 -13.11
CA ALA A 219 27.10 16.18 -12.79
C ALA A 219 26.34 16.72 -14.00
N LEU A 220 26.91 16.57 -15.21
CA LEU A 220 26.30 17.06 -16.44
C LEU A 220 25.61 15.92 -17.16
N LEU A 221 24.30 16.08 -17.41
CA LEU A 221 23.43 15.07 -18.01
C LEU A 221 22.79 15.62 -19.29
N PRO A 222 23.59 16.02 -20.30
CA PRO A 222 23.08 16.75 -21.48
C PRO A 222 22.09 15.96 -22.34
N ASN A 223 22.07 14.64 -22.19
CA ASN A 223 21.19 13.73 -22.91
C ASN A 223 20.06 13.19 -22.00
N GLY A 224 19.92 13.73 -20.78
CA GLY A 224 19.05 13.17 -19.76
C GLY A 224 19.55 11.85 -19.19
N VAL A 225 18.65 11.11 -18.55
CA VAL A 225 18.93 9.81 -17.91
C VAL A 225 17.76 8.87 -18.18
N LEU A 226 18.02 7.65 -18.62
CA LEU A 226 17.01 6.60 -18.60
C LEU A 226 16.93 6.03 -17.20
N ALA A 227 15.73 5.85 -16.65
CA ALA A 227 15.52 5.34 -15.31
C ALA A 227 14.32 4.40 -15.23
N ALA A 228 14.39 3.41 -14.34
CA ALA A 228 13.29 2.53 -13.99
C ALA A 228 13.32 2.22 -12.49
N ALA A 229 12.13 2.07 -11.90
CA ALA A 229 11.93 1.75 -10.50
C ALA A 229 10.93 0.58 -10.40
N PRO A 230 11.36 -0.66 -10.68
CA PRO A 230 10.45 -1.79 -10.79
C PRO A 230 9.80 -2.20 -9.48
N SER A 231 10.54 -2.10 -8.39
CA SER A 231 10.11 -2.48 -7.05
C SER A 231 10.68 -1.52 -6.02
N ARG A 232 10.07 -1.45 -4.83
CA ARG A 232 10.37 -0.45 -3.79
C ARG A 232 11.86 -0.32 -3.43
N ASN A 233 12.64 -1.37 -3.65
CA ASN A 233 14.03 -1.48 -3.23
C ASN A 233 15.01 -1.66 -4.41
N VAL A 234 14.59 -1.34 -5.64
CA VAL A 234 15.43 -1.40 -6.84
C VAL A 234 15.33 -0.08 -7.62
N LEU A 235 16.48 0.47 -8.01
CA LEU A 235 16.58 1.58 -8.95
C LEU A 235 17.52 1.19 -10.09
N MET A 236 17.06 1.31 -11.32
CA MET A 236 17.88 1.13 -12.51
C MET A 236 18.03 2.48 -13.21
N TYR A 237 19.23 2.79 -13.69
CA TYR A 237 19.41 3.95 -14.56
C TYR A 237 20.55 3.77 -15.57
N HIS A 238 20.48 4.50 -16.67
CA HIS A 238 21.52 4.58 -17.68
C HIS A 238 21.70 6.03 -18.11
N VAL A 239 22.94 6.50 -18.19
CA VAL A 239 23.28 7.84 -18.72
C VAL A 239 23.63 7.68 -20.21
N PRO A 240 22.78 8.12 -21.15
CA PRO A 240 23.02 7.94 -22.58
C PRO A 240 24.22 8.76 -23.06
N ARG A 241 25.21 8.11 -23.66
CA ARG A 241 26.43 8.78 -24.18
C ARG A 241 26.66 8.56 -25.67
N ASP A 242 26.18 7.44 -26.20
CA ASP A 242 26.36 6.99 -27.58
C ASP A 242 25.26 5.97 -27.95
N GLY A 243 25.45 5.28 -29.08
CA GLY A 243 24.52 4.27 -29.59
C GLY A 243 24.28 3.07 -28.68
N GLN A 244 25.03 2.89 -27.58
CA GLN A 244 24.72 1.85 -26.57
C GLN A 244 23.34 2.07 -25.91
N VAL A 245 22.74 3.27 -26.07
CA VAL A 245 21.38 3.57 -25.61
C VAL A 245 20.34 2.56 -26.10
N ILE A 246 20.51 1.99 -27.30
CA ILE A 246 19.59 1.00 -27.86
C ILE A 246 19.57 -0.26 -26.97
N GLY A 247 20.74 -0.86 -26.75
CA GLY A 247 20.87 -2.04 -25.91
C GLY A 247 20.49 -1.78 -24.45
N ALA A 248 20.78 -0.58 -23.94
CA ALA A 248 20.39 -0.19 -22.59
C ALA A 248 18.86 -0.13 -22.42
N ILE A 249 18.12 0.42 -23.39
CA ILE A 249 16.64 0.45 -23.34
C ILE A 249 16.09 -0.97 -23.31
N GLU A 250 16.54 -1.84 -24.22
CA GLU A 250 16.09 -3.24 -24.27
C GLU A 250 16.39 -3.99 -22.97
N ALA A 251 17.61 -3.83 -22.43
CA ALA A 251 18.01 -4.46 -21.18
C ALA A 251 17.17 -3.95 -19.99
N MET A 252 17.03 -2.63 -19.86
CA MET A 252 16.24 -2.02 -18.78
C MET A 252 14.78 -2.44 -18.85
N ALA A 253 14.17 -2.48 -20.03
CA ALA A 253 12.76 -2.79 -20.17
C ALA A 253 12.46 -4.24 -19.74
N ASN A 254 13.30 -5.19 -20.17
CA ASN A 254 13.17 -6.59 -19.77
C ASN A 254 13.41 -6.79 -18.26
N MET A 255 14.47 -6.18 -17.72
CA MET A 255 14.78 -6.28 -16.28
C MET A 255 13.69 -5.65 -15.41
N ALA A 256 13.21 -4.45 -15.77
CA ALA A 256 12.20 -3.73 -15.01
C ALA A 256 10.88 -4.51 -14.96
N ARG A 257 10.44 -5.07 -16.09
CA ARG A 257 9.23 -5.90 -16.11
C ARG A 257 9.38 -7.16 -15.27
N HIS A 258 10.49 -7.89 -15.44
CA HIS A 258 10.72 -9.12 -14.70
C HIS A 258 10.76 -8.89 -13.18
N ASP A 259 11.45 -7.84 -12.72
CA ASP A 259 11.52 -7.48 -11.31
C ASP A 259 10.16 -7.00 -10.78
N HIS A 260 9.44 -6.19 -11.54
CA HIS A 260 8.08 -5.75 -11.17
C HIS A 260 7.11 -6.92 -10.98
N GLU A 261 7.16 -7.94 -11.83
CA GLU A 261 6.27 -9.11 -11.74
C GLU A 261 6.59 -10.06 -10.58
N SER A 262 7.87 -10.12 -10.17
CA SER A 262 8.36 -11.12 -9.21
C SER A 262 8.66 -10.56 -7.81
N SER A 263 8.67 -9.24 -7.64
CA SER A 263 9.05 -8.57 -6.40
C SER A 263 7.90 -8.35 -5.41
N VAL A 264 8.27 -8.14 -4.14
CA VAL A 264 7.35 -7.70 -3.11
C VAL A 264 7.36 -6.17 -3.05
N GLY A 265 6.20 -5.55 -3.29
CA GLY A 265 6.07 -4.10 -3.37
C GLY A 265 6.52 -3.56 -4.73
N PRO A 266 5.85 -3.99 -5.82
CA PRO A 266 6.08 -3.44 -7.16
C PRO A 266 5.76 -1.94 -7.19
N VAL A 267 6.45 -1.21 -8.07
CA VAL A 267 6.25 0.24 -8.27
C VAL A 267 5.83 0.54 -9.70
N THR A 268 6.68 0.29 -10.69
CA THR A 268 6.31 0.44 -12.12
C THR A 268 7.17 -0.43 -13.04
N PRO A 269 6.60 -1.12 -14.05
CA PRO A 269 7.37 -1.96 -14.96
C PRO A 269 8.08 -1.16 -16.07
N HIS A 270 7.90 0.17 -16.12
CA HIS A 270 8.29 0.97 -17.28
C HIS A 270 9.64 1.68 -17.11
N VAL A 271 10.23 2.02 -18.26
CA VAL A 271 11.43 2.85 -18.38
C VAL A 271 10.98 4.25 -18.75
N TYR A 272 11.58 5.23 -18.07
CA TYR A 272 11.33 6.63 -18.22
C TYR A 272 12.60 7.35 -18.63
N TRP A 273 12.47 8.42 -19.39
CA TRP A 273 13.55 9.34 -19.68
C TRP A 273 13.37 10.60 -18.85
N TRP A 274 14.36 10.88 -18.01
CA TRP A 274 14.45 12.09 -17.21
C TRP A 274 15.24 13.16 -17.95
N ARG A 275 14.68 14.37 -18.05
CA ARG A 275 15.40 15.57 -18.50
C ARG A 275 14.81 16.82 -17.86
N ASP A 276 15.70 17.69 -17.40
CA ASP A 276 15.37 19.03 -16.87
C ASP A 276 14.23 19.00 -15.81
N GLY A 277 14.27 18.00 -14.93
CA GLY A 277 13.33 17.85 -13.82
C GLY A 277 12.01 17.14 -14.17
N SER A 278 11.83 16.66 -15.39
CA SER A 278 10.62 15.97 -15.85
C SER A 278 10.91 14.55 -16.34
N PHE A 279 9.94 13.66 -16.19
CA PHE A 279 9.99 12.28 -16.70
C PHE A 279 9.01 12.10 -17.86
N SER A 280 9.48 11.45 -18.93
CA SER A 280 8.66 10.98 -20.04
C SER A 280 8.73 9.45 -20.13
N GLN A 281 7.60 8.77 -20.21
CA GLN A 281 7.57 7.31 -20.33
C GLN A 281 8.02 6.88 -21.73
N ILE A 282 8.96 5.93 -21.80
CA ILE A 282 9.53 5.42 -23.05
C ILE A 282 8.95 4.04 -23.37
N THR A 283 8.75 3.18 -22.38
CA THR A 283 8.20 1.84 -22.60
C THR A 283 6.74 1.76 -22.24
N HIS A 284 5.98 0.99 -23.01
CA HIS A 284 4.55 0.78 -22.84
C HIS A 284 4.24 -0.71 -22.97
N ASP A 285 3.09 -1.13 -22.46
CA ASP A 285 2.59 -2.48 -22.69
C ASP A 285 2.11 -2.60 -24.15
N ALA A 286 2.62 -3.61 -24.85
CA ALA A 286 2.18 -3.93 -26.20
C ALA A 286 0.90 -4.78 -26.17
N GLU A 287 0.12 -4.76 -27.26
CA GLU A 287 -1.15 -5.53 -27.36
C GLU A 287 -0.94 -7.04 -27.22
N ASP A 288 0.24 -7.55 -27.56
CA ASP A 288 0.62 -8.96 -27.45
C ASP A 288 1.16 -9.36 -26.07
N GLY A 289 1.14 -8.43 -25.09
CA GLY A 289 1.75 -8.61 -23.77
C GLY A 289 3.26 -8.35 -23.74
N GLY A 290 3.85 -7.94 -24.86
CA GLY A 290 5.26 -7.55 -24.98
C GLY A 290 5.55 -6.13 -24.47
N ILE A 291 6.77 -5.65 -24.72
CA ILE A 291 7.19 -4.27 -24.45
C ILE A 291 7.19 -3.52 -25.77
N ALA A 292 6.43 -2.43 -25.86
CA ALA A 292 6.59 -1.45 -26.91
C ALA A 292 7.54 -0.33 -26.45
N VAL A 293 8.50 0.06 -27.29
CA VAL A 293 9.40 1.20 -27.05
C VAL A 293 8.94 2.35 -27.95
N HIS A 294 8.56 3.47 -27.35
CA HIS A 294 8.12 4.66 -28.06
C HIS A 294 9.22 5.73 -27.98
N ILE A 295 9.82 6.03 -29.13
CA ILE A 295 10.86 7.05 -29.27
C ILE A 295 10.21 8.29 -29.90
N GLU A 296 9.76 9.21 -29.05
CA GLU A 296 8.98 10.37 -29.48
C GLU A 296 9.44 11.66 -28.78
N GLY A 297 8.99 12.80 -29.29
CA GLY A 297 9.27 14.13 -28.73
C GLY A 297 10.77 14.42 -28.61
N ASP A 298 11.15 15.16 -27.56
CA ASP A 298 12.53 15.58 -27.31
C ASP A 298 13.51 14.39 -27.14
N PHE A 299 13.01 13.22 -26.74
CA PHE A 299 13.87 12.04 -26.63
C PHE A 299 14.27 11.50 -28.01
N ALA A 300 13.41 11.62 -29.03
CA ALA A 300 13.73 11.19 -30.39
C ALA A 300 14.94 11.94 -30.96
N GLU A 301 15.02 13.27 -30.74
CA GLU A 301 16.16 14.06 -31.18
C GLU A 301 17.48 13.62 -30.51
N VAL A 302 17.42 13.30 -29.21
CA VAL A 302 18.57 12.77 -28.48
C VAL A 302 18.94 11.39 -29.01
N PHE A 303 17.96 10.51 -29.19
CA PHE A 303 18.15 9.16 -29.69
C PHE A 303 18.83 9.16 -31.06
N THR A 304 18.26 9.85 -32.05
CA THR A 304 18.81 10.06 -33.41
C THR A 304 20.26 10.56 -33.37
N ARG A 305 20.56 11.56 -32.53
CA ARG A 305 21.92 12.11 -32.40
C ARG A 305 22.91 11.08 -31.84
N LEU A 306 22.47 10.22 -30.92
CA LEU A 306 23.31 9.20 -30.29
C LEU A 306 23.51 7.96 -31.17
N THR A 307 22.52 7.58 -31.97
CA THR A 307 22.58 6.40 -32.85
C THR A 307 23.20 6.71 -34.21
N GLY A 308 23.31 7.98 -34.60
CA GLY A 308 23.83 8.38 -35.90
C GLY A 308 22.87 8.10 -37.05
N GLU A 309 21.60 7.84 -36.73
CA GLU A 309 20.52 7.73 -37.72
C GLU A 309 20.13 9.14 -38.15
N SER A 310 20.66 9.63 -39.27
CA SER A 310 20.24 10.87 -39.93
C SER A 310 19.32 10.59 -41.12
#